data_AF-A0A955L069-F1
#
_entry.id   AF-A0A955L069-F1
#
_cell.length_a   1.000
_cell.length_b   1.000
_cell.length_c   1.000
_cell.angle_alpha   90.00
_cell.angle_beta   90.00
_cell.angle_gamma   90.00
#
_symmetry.space_group_name_H-M   'P 1'
#
loop_
_entity.id
_entity.type
_entity.pdbx_description
1 polymer ?
#
loop_
_entity_poly.entity_id
_entity_poly.type
_entity_poly.pdbx_seq_one_letter_code
_entity_poly.pdbx_strand_id
1 'polypeptide(L)'
;MPQDQKNYFAWADNGHHLHLSVGAIIENEEGELMVMHLPNIDTPYFFPAKTHHPGQSLEETLQLVTKEIGWELEILEYLGSTVAKFPIPSDQQQVVKTTIWFRCKPISQVERDKDDRDFPAEVRWETIERLTEISREQSDVAEIGDLRPVIKLLQQ
;
A
#
# COMPACT_ATOMS: atom_id res chain seq x y z
N MET A 1 -20.66 -9.41 5.01
CA MET A 1 -21.07 -8.15 5.67
C MET A 1 -22.38 -7.66 5.06
N PRO A 2 -23.24 -6.94 5.80
CA PRO A 2 -24.47 -6.36 5.25
C PRO A 2 -24.15 -5.39 4.12
N GLN A 3 -24.99 -5.36 3.09
CA GLN A 3 -24.74 -4.70 1.81
C GLN A 3 -24.79 -3.15 1.85
N ASP A 4 -25.03 -2.55 3.03
CA ASP A 4 -25.38 -1.13 3.19
C ASP A 4 -24.44 -0.31 4.09
N GLN A 5 -23.28 -0.85 4.50
CA GLN A 5 -22.38 -0.11 5.39
C GLN A 5 -21.44 0.81 4.60
N LYS A 6 -21.69 2.13 4.68
CA LYS A 6 -20.86 3.17 4.05
C LYS A 6 -19.42 3.15 4.60
N ASN A 7 -18.41 3.06 3.73
CA ASN A 7 -17.00 3.17 4.14
C ASN A 7 -16.57 4.63 4.26
N TYR A 8 -16.64 5.20 5.46
CA TYR A 8 -16.20 6.57 5.74
C TYR A 8 -14.66 6.74 5.77
N PHE A 9 -13.89 5.65 5.65
CA PHE A 9 -12.45 5.65 5.40
C PHE A 9 -12.09 5.58 3.91
N ALA A 10 -13.08 5.57 3.01
CA ALA A 10 -12.85 5.58 1.58
C ALA A 10 -13.41 6.89 0.98
N TRP A 11 -12.52 7.70 0.41
CA TRP A 11 -12.88 8.95 -0.29
C TRP A 11 -13.97 8.72 -1.36
N ALA A 12 -13.81 7.68 -2.18
CA ALA A 12 -14.67 7.39 -3.33
C ALA A 12 -16.15 7.18 -2.97
N ASP A 13 -16.45 6.83 -1.71
CA ASP A 13 -17.78 6.38 -1.34
C ASP A 13 -18.62 7.47 -0.66
N ASN A 14 -18.01 8.54 -0.13
CA ASN A 14 -18.71 9.45 0.79
C ASN A 14 -18.33 10.94 0.71
N GLY A 15 -17.43 11.36 -0.20
CA GLY A 15 -17.00 12.77 -0.27
C GLY A 15 -16.20 13.24 0.95
N HIS A 16 -15.74 12.32 1.80
CA HIS A 16 -14.86 12.62 2.93
C HIS A 16 -13.40 12.74 2.48
N HIS A 17 -12.67 13.69 3.05
CA HIS A 17 -11.27 13.95 2.73
C HIS A 17 -10.29 13.04 3.46
N LEU A 18 -10.76 12.03 4.18
CA LEU A 18 -9.90 11.13 4.95
C LEU A 18 -9.95 9.74 4.35
N HIS A 19 -8.78 9.13 4.21
CA HIS A 19 -8.62 7.77 3.76
C HIS A 19 -7.74 6.99 4.75
N LEU A 20 -8.16 5.79 5.14
CA LEU A 20 -7.36 4.90 5.99
C LEU A 20 -7.00 3.63 5.23
N SER A 21 -5.72 3.30 5.21
CA SER A 21 -5.21 2.07 4.62
C SER A 21 -4.35 1.30 5.61
N VAL A 22 -4.19 0.01 5.35
CA VAL A 22 -3.23 -0.85 6.02
C VAL A 22 -2.28 -1.40 4.96
N GLY A 23 -0.99 -1.28 5.21
CA GLY A 23 0.07 -1.69 4.30
C GLY A 23 1.02 -2.70 4.91
N ALA A 24 1.62 -3.50 4.04
CA ALA A 24 2.59 -4.53 4.41
C ALA A 24 3.97 -4.19 3.84
N ILE A 25 4.98 -4.20 4.71
CA ILE A 25 6.39 -4.20 4.31
C ILE A 25 6.90 -5.61 4.45
N ILE A 26 7.11 -6.26 3.30
CA ILE A 26 7.37 -7.69 3.23
C ILE A 26 8.82 -7.87 2.84
N GLU A 27 9.57 -8.61 3.64
CA GLU A 27 11.00 -8.86 3.44
C GLU A 27 11.23 -10.35 3.19
N ASN A 28 12.01 -10.69 2.16
CA ASN A 28 12.42 -12.08 1.91
C ASN A 28 13.68 -12.46 2.72
N GLU A 29 14.15 -13.69 2.57
CA GLU A 29 15.33 -14.18 3.30
C GLU A 29 16.65 -13.52 2.85
N GLU A 30 16.65 -12.89 1.68
CA GLU A 30 17.78 -12.15 1.11
C GLU A 30 17.82 -10.68 1.57
N GLY A 31 16.83 -10.24 2.37
CA GLY A 31 16.71 -8.87 2.83
C GLY A 31 16.12 -7.91 1.78
N GLU A 32 15.56 -8.44 0.70
CA GLU A 32 14.88 -7.65 -0.33
C GLU A 32 13.43 -7.41 0.07
N LEU A 33 12.89 -6.28 -0.36
CA LEU A 33 11.55 -5.84 -0.04
C LEU A 33 10.59 -6.05 -1.21
N MET A 34 9.41 -6.56 -0.91
CA MET A 34 8.35 -6.72 -1.91
C MET A 34 7.72 -5.37 -2.23
N VAL A 35 7.61 -5.07 -3.51
CA VAL A 35 6.92 -3.91 -4.05
C VAL A 35 6.03 -4.31 -5.23
N MET A 36 5.01 -3.50 -5.47
CA MET A 36 4.18 -3.56 -6.65
C MET A 36 4.66 -2.52 -7.67
N HIS A 37 4.71 -2.92 -8.94
CA HIS A 37 5.17 -2.10 -10.06
C HIS A 37 4.14 -2.09 -11.19
N LEU A 38 3.61 -0.92 -11.56
CA LEU A 38 2.76 -0.80 -12.76
C LEU A 38 3.61 -0.37 -13.97
N PRO A 39 3.86 -1.25 -14.95
CA PRO A 39 4.83 -0.99 -16.02
C PRO A 39 4.39 0.07 -17.05
N ASN A 40 3.10 0.42 -17.09
CA ASN A 40 2.52 1.31 -18.11
C ASN A 40 2.27 2.74 -17.62
N ILE A 41 2.72 3.05 -16.41
CA ILE A 41 2.62 4.38 -15.82
C ILE A 41 4.07 4.78 -15.55
N ASP A 42 4.45 5.99 -15.95
CA ASP A 42 5.72 6.54 -15.51
C ASP A 42 5.70 6.55 -13.98
N THR A 43 6.52 5.70 -13.37
CA THR A 43 6.81 5.68 -11.92
C THR A 43 5.68 5.27 -10.95
N PRO A 44 5.26 3.99 -10.88
CA PRO A 44 4.63 3.52 -9.65
C PRO A 44 5.22 2.18 -9.18
N TYR A 45 6.42 2.25 -8.60
CA TYR A 45 6.75 1.34 -7.52
C TYR A 45 6.06 1.81 -6.25
N PHE A 46 5.41 0.90 -5.55
CA PHE A 46 4.76 1.19 -4.26
C PHE A 46 4.71 -0.06 -3.39
N PHE A 47 4.65 0.16 -2.08
CA PHE A 47 4.40 -0.93 -1.14
C PHE A 47 2.92 -1.33 -1.17
N PRO A 48 2.62 -2.63 -1.04
CA PRO A 48 1.26 -3.10 -1.12
C PRO A 48 0.45 -2.67 0.11
N ALA A 49 -0.74 -2.10 -0.14
CA ALA A 49 -1.62 -1.59 0.89
C ALA A 49 -3.08 -1.60 0.42
N LYS A 50 -4.00 -1.88 1.34
CA LYS A 50 -5.44 -1.88 1.05
C LYS A 50 -6.20 -0.91 1.94
N THR A 51 -7.29 -0.37 1.40
CA THR A 51 -8.25 0.46 2.14
C THR A 51 -8.82 -0.34 3.30
N HIS A 52 -8.83 0.27 4.48
CA HIS A 52 -9.49 -0.31 5.64
C HIS A 52 -11.00 -0.06 5.56
N HIS A 53 -11.81 -1.08 5.90
CA HIS A 53 -13.27 -0.95 5.93
C HIS A 53 -13.79 -0.95 7.38
N PRO A 54 -14.82 -0.15 7.70
CA PRO A 54 -15.45 -0.17 9.02
C PRO A 54 -15.93 -1.57 9.40
N GLY A 55 -15.66 -1.97 10.64
CA GLY A 55 -16.02 -3.29 11.15
C GLY A 55 -15.07 -4.41 10.76
N GLN A 56 -14.05 -4.13 9.94
CA GLN A 56 -12.95 -5.04 9.66
C GLN A 56 -11.84 -4.85 10.70
N SER A 57 -11.07 -5.91 11.01
CA SER A 57 -9.83 -5.79 11.77
C SER A 57 -8.67 -5.34 10.87
N LEU A 58 -7.53 -4.93 11.44
CA LEU A 58 -6.35 -4.58 10.64
C LEU A 58 -5.77 -5.82 9.94
N GLU A 59 -5.79 -6.96 10.62
CA GLU A 59 -5.37 -8.27 10.12
C GLU A 59 -6.24 -8.72 8.95
N GLU A 60 -7.55 -8.55 9.05
CA GLU A 60 -8.47 -8.84 7.95
C GLU A 60 -8.18 -7.92 6.75
N THR A 61 -7.78 -6.65 6.95
CA THR A 61 -7.36 -5.78 5.85
C THR A 61 -6.04 -6.25 5.21
N LEU A 62 -5.07 -6.71 6.01
CA LEU A 62 -3.83 -7.30 5.50
C LEU A 62 -4.05 -8.62 4.74
N GLN A 63 -5.07 -9.39 5.08
CA GLN A 63 -5.47 -10.55 4.26
C GLN A 63 -5.94 -10.15 2.86
N LEU A 64 -6.47 -8.93 2.67
CA LEU A 64 -6.78 -8.42 1.33
C LEU A 64 -5.49 -8.09 0.55
N VAL A 65 -4.46 -7.59 1.25
CA VAL A 65 -3.13 -7.40 0.64
C VAL A 65 -2.55 -8.74 0.18
N THR A 66 -2.65 -9.79 0.99
CA THR A 66 -2.22 -11.17 0.64
C THR A 66 -2.78 -11.64 -0.70
N LYS A 67 -4.08 -11.40 -0.95
CA LYS A 67 -4.76 -11.78 -2.20
C LYS A 67 -4.23 -11.02 -3.42
N GLU A 68 -3.90 -9.75 -3.24
CA GLU A 68 -3.41 -8.89 -4.32
C GLU A 68 -2.00 -9.27 -4.76
N ILE A 69 -1.12 -9.59 -3.81
CA ILE A 69 0.29 -9.92 -4.07
C ILE A 69 0.54 -11.41 -4.32
N GLY A 70 -0.39 -12.29 -3.93
CA GLY A 70 -0.26 -13.74 -4.10
C GLY A 70 0.66 -14.40 -3.09
N TRP A 71 0.71 -13.87 -1.86
CA TRP A 71 1.54 -14.39 -0.78
C TRP A 71 0.83 -14.30 0.56
N GLU A 72 0.78 -15.43 1.28
CA GLU A 72 0.44 -15.43 2.71
C GLU A 72 1.53 -14.74 3.52
N LEU A 73 1.12 -13.93 4.49
CA LEU A 73 2.01 -13.10 5.29
C LEU A 73 1.88 -13.42 6.78
N GLU A 74 3.02 -13.48 7.46
CA GLU A 74 3.12 -13.45 8.92
C GLU A 74 3.39 -12.01 9.36
N ILE A 75 2.55 -11.45 10.23
CA ILE A 75 2.79 -10.12 10.82
C ILE A 75 3.84 -10.27 11.92
N LEU A 76 4.95 -9.54 11.81
CA LEU A 76 6.02 -9.56 12.80
C LEU A 76 5.87 -8.43 13.81
N GLU A 77 5.66 -7.19 13.32
CA GLU A 77 5.59 -6.00 14.15
C GLU A 77 4.87 -4.84 13.46
N TYR A 78 4.41 -3.88 14.26
CA TYR A 78 3.94 -2.58 13.79
C TYR A 78 5.13 -1.64 13.56
N LEU A 79 5.24 -1.05 12.38
CA LEU A 79 6.36 -0.16 12.01
C LEU A 79 6.05 1.32 12.22
N GLY A 80 4.80 1.73 12.05
CA GLY A 80 4.44 3.15 12.07
C GLY A 80 3.30 3.48 11.13
N SER A 81 3.09 4.77 10.89
CA SER A 81 2.11 5.25 9.92
C SER A 81 2.67 6.35 9.04
N THR A 82 2.26 6.37 7.77
CA THR A 82 2.53 7.48 6.84
C THR A 82 1.27 8.29 6.61
N VAL A 83 1.44 9.56 6.27
CA VAL A 83 0.35 10.45 5.86
C VAL A 83 0.71 11.05 4.51
N ALA A 84 -0.12 10.78 3.51
CA ALA A 84 -0.04 11.36 2.17
C ALA A 84 -1.22 12.31 1.94
N LYS A 85 -1.00 13.37 1.16
CA LYS A 85 -2.04 14.33 0.78
C LYS A 85 -2.11 14.41 -0.74
N PHE A 86 -3.31 14.26 -1.29
CA PHE A 86 -3.55 14.30 -2.72
C PHE A 86 -4.56 15.39 -3.04
N PRO A 87 -4.31 16.27 -4.03
CA PRO A 87 -5.29 17.24 -4.47
C PRO A 87 -6.48 16.55 -5.14
N ILE A 88 -7.70 17.02 -4.86
CA ILE A 88 -8.90 16.66 -5.62
C ILE A 88 -9.00 17.65 -6.77
N PRO A 89 -8.90 17.21 -8.05
CA PRO A 89 -8.86 18.12 -9.20
C PRO A 89 -10.05 19.07 -9.31
N SER A 90 -11.20 18.71 -8.74
CA SER A 90 -12.47 19.43 -8.90
C SER A 90 -12.83 20.43 -7.80
N ASP A 91 -12.17 20.47 -6.64
CA ASP A 91 -12.70 21.23 -5.46
C ASP A 91 -11.65 21.96 -4.59
N GLN A 92 -10.40 22.16 -5.04
CA GLN A 92 -9.31 22.73 -4.21
C GLN A 92 -9.05 22.01 -2.85
N GLN A 93 -9.79 20.95 -2.55
CA GLN A 93 -9.69 20.12 -1.35
C GLN A 93 -8.60 19.07 -1.53
N GLN A 94 -8.11 18.54 -0.42
CA GLN A 94 -7.09 17.50 -0.40
C GLN A 94 -7.63 16.25 0.28
N VAL A 95 -7.44 15.08 -0.34
CA VAL A 95 -7.57 13.79 0.35
C VAL A 95 -6.33 13.57 1.21
N VAL A 96 -6.53 13.31 2.49
CA VAL A 96 -5.49 12.91 3.44
C VAL A 96 -5.60 11.40 3.64
N LYS A 97 -4.64 10.67 3.11
CA LYS A 97 -4.50 9.23 3.29
C LYS A 97 -3.55 8.95 4.43
N THR A 98 -4.01 8.21 5.44
CA THR A 98 -3.15 7.62 6.46
C THR A 98 -2.99 6.14 6.16
N THR A 99 -1.75 5.66 6.10
CA THR A 99 -1.47 4.23 5.95
C THR A 99 -0.76 3.72 7.19
N ILE A 100 -1.30 2.68 7.82
CA ILE A 100 -0.69 1.96 8.95
C ILE A 100 0.17 0.84 8.38
N TRP A 101 1.45 0.78 8.75
CA TRP A 101 2.42 -0.15 8.19
C TRP A 101 2.83 -1.23 9.19
N PHE A 102 2.82 -2.47 8.72
CA PHE A 102 3.31 -3.64 9.44
C PHE A 102 4.50 -4.26 8.72
N ARG A 103 5.49 -4.73 9.47
CA ARG A 103 6.54 -5.59 8.93
C ARG A 103 5.99 -7.01 8.87
N CYS A 104 6.18 -7.64 7.72
CA CYS A 104 5.66 -8.96 7.43
C CYS A 104 6.76 -9.87 6.86
N LYS A 105 6.61 -11.17 7.10
CA LYS A 105 7.38 -12.22 6.43
C LYS A 105 6.49 -13.00 5.46
N PRO A 106 6.93 -13.31 4.23
CA PRO A 106 6.19 -14.22 3.36
C PRO A 106 6.26 -15.66 3.91
N ILE A 107 5.12 -16.34 3.95
CA ILE A 107 5.00 -17.73 4.41
C ILE A 107 4.92 -18.67 3.21
N SER A 108 3.96 -18.43 2.32
CA SER A 108 3.64 -19.32 1.21
C SER A 108 3.04 -18.53 0.03
N GLN A 109 3.18 -19.06 -1.18
CA GLN A 109 2.53 -18.49 -2.36
C GLN A 109 1.07 -18.91 -2.42
N VAL A 110 0.20 -17.97 -2.77
CA VAL A 110 -1.23 -18.21 -3.00
C VAL A 110 -1.67 -17.63 -4.34
N GLU A 111 -2.83 -18.05 -4.81
CA GLU A 111 -3.39 -17.52 -6.06
C GLU A 111 -3.71 -16.03 -5.91
N ARG A 112 -3.19 -15.24 -6.86
CA ARG A 112 -3.51 -13.81 -6.95
C ARG A 112 -4.95 -13.63 -7.42
N ASP A 113 -5.65 -12.70 -6.79
CA ASP A 113 -6.94 -12.25 -7.29
C ASP A 113 -6.73 -11.47 -8.60
N LYS A 114 -7.28 -12.01 -9.70
CA LYS A 114 -7.12 -11.43 -11.04
C LYS A 114 -8.12 -10.34 -11.36
N ASP A 115 -9.14 -10.20 -10.52
CA ASP A 115 -10.24 -9.25 -10.72
C ASP A 115 -10.01 -7.93 -9.96
N ASP A 116 -8.86 -7.77 -9.27
CA ASP A 116 -8.52 -6.55 -8.56
C ASP A 116 -8.15 -5.41 -9.55
N ARG A 117 -8.51 -4.17 -9.20
CA ARG A 117 -8.22 -2.98 -10.02
C ARG A 117 -6.72 -2.73 -10.18
N ASP A 118 -5.94 -3.19 -9.21
CA ASP A 118 -4.48 -3.12 -9.19
C ASP A 118 -3.81 -4.33 -9.87
N PHE A 119 -4.59 -5.24 -10.48
CA PHE A 119 -4.09 -6.42 -11.19
C PHE A 119 -2.97 -6.19 -12.23
N PRO A 120 -2.90 -5.08 -12.99
CA PRO A 120 -1.76 -4.87 -13.89
C PRO A 120 -0.42 -4.68 -13.15
N ALA A 121 -0.41 -4.61 -11.81
CA ALA A 121 0.82 -4.51 -11.04
C ALA A 121 1.57 -5.85 -10.99
N GLU A 122 2.85 -5.77 -11.33
CA GLU A 122 3.81 -6.85 -11.15
C GLU A 122 4.37 -6.80 -9.72
N VAL A 123 4.47 -7.96 -9.08
CA VAL A 123 5.17 -8.08 -7.79
C VAL A 123 6.65 -8.23 -8.06
N ARG A 124 7.48 -7.42 -7.41
CA ARG A 124 8.94 -7.44 -7.52
C ARG A 124 9.59 -7.44 -6.15
N TRP A 125 10.77 -8.04 -6.06
CA TRP A 125 11.65 -7.97 -4.91
C TRP A 125 12.77 -6.99 -5.25
N GLU A 126 13.00 -6.02 -4.38
CA GLU A 126 13.97 -4.95 -4.62
C GLU A 126 14.75 -4.64 -3.34
N THR A 127 16.03 -4.30 -3.46
CA THR A 127 16.82 -3.87 -2.31
C THR A 127 16.41 -2.48 -1.84
N ILE A 128 16.71 -2.15 -0.58
CA ILE A 128 16.43 -0.83 -0.02
C ILE A 128 17.20 0.28 -0.76
N GLU A 129 18.41 -0.01 -1.25
CA GLU A 129 19.21 0.90 -2.07
C GLU A 129 18.49 1.19 -3.39
N ARG A 130 18.01 0.14 -4.07
CA ARG A 130 17.30 0.29 -5.34
C ARG A 130 15.99 1.04 -5.16
N LEU A 131 15.23 0.75 -4.11
CA LEU A 131 14.01 1.49 -3.77
C LEU A 131 14.30 2.94 -3.41
N THR A 132 15.45 3.24 -2.81
CA THR A 132 15.88 4.62 -2.54
C THR A 132 16.15 5.37 -3.83
N GLU A 133 16.82 4.76 -4.81
CA GLU A 133 17.04 5.35 -6.14
C GLU A 133 15.71 5.60 -6.85
N ILE A 134 14.85 4.58 -6.94
CA ILE A 134 13.52 4.67 -7.52
C ILE A 134 12.74 5.80 -6.84
N SER A 135 12.74 5.89 -5.51
CA SER A 135 12.00 6.94 -4.79
C SER A 135 12.43 8.37 -5.14
N ARG A 136 13.68 8.56 -5.58
CA ARG A 136 14.17 9.86 -6.07
C ARG A 136 13.65 10.14 -7.47
N GLU A 137 13.72 9.15 -8.36
CA GLU A 137 13.18 9.21 -9.72
C GLU A 137 11.66 9.50 -9.72
N GLN A 138 10.89 8.83 -8.84
CA GLN A 138 9.44 9.05 -8.72
C GLN A 138 9.08 10.42 -8.12
N SER A 139 9.92 10.97 -7.24
CA SER A 139 9.64 12.24 -6.57
C SER A 139 9.63 13.45 -7.51
N ASP A 140 10.22 13.31 -8.69
CA ASP A 140 10.21 14.33 -9.74
C ASP A 140 8.95 14.29 -10.63
N VAL A 141 8.14 13.20 -10.53
CA VAL A 141 7.08 12.90 -11.51
C VAL A 141 5.67 12.77 -10.88
N ALA A 142 5.52 12.39 -9.62
CA ALA A 142 4.17 12.25 -9.03
C ALA A 142 4.10 12.49 -7.51
N GLU A 143 3.02 13.15 -7.08
CA GLU A 143 2.52 13.19 -5.69
C GLU A 143 1.98 11.83 -5.19
N ILE A 144 2.27 10.74 -5.93
CA ILE A 144 1.78 9.39 -5.70
C ILE A 144 2.97 8.56 -5.19
N GLY A 145 3.21 8.52 -3.89
CA GLY A 145 4.27 7.65 -3.41
C GLY A 145 4.45 7.61 -1.90
N ASP A 146 3.84 6.62 -1.27
CA ASP A 146 4.18 6.20 0.09
C ASP A 146 5.63 5.64 0.18
N LEU A 147 6.33 5.42 -0.94
CA LEU A 147 7.65 4.78 -1.00
C LEU A 147 8.71 5.49 -0.15
N ARG A 148 8.93 6.80 -0.36
CA ARG A 148 9.96 7.55 0.38
C ARG A 148 9.65 7.69 1.88
N PRO A 149 8.41 8.02 2.31
CA PRO A 149 8.04 8.00 3.72
C PRO A 149 8.24 6.64 4.38
N VAL A 150 7.91 5.55 3.69
CA VAL A 150 8.08 4.18 4.21
C VAL A 150 9.54 3.79 4.32
N ILE A 151 10.37 4.09 3.33
CA ILE A 151 11.83 3.85 3.39
C ILE A 151 12.43 4.49 4.65
N LYS A 152 11.95 5.68 5.04
CA LYS A 152 12.39 6.34 6.28
C LYS A 152 11.92 5.63 7.55
N LEU A 153 10.80 4.92 7.53
CA LEU A 153 10.36 4.11 8.67
C LEU A 153 11.31 2.92 8.88
N LEU A 154 11.85 2.35 7.81
CA LEU A 154 12.75 1.19 7.86
C LEU A 154 14.18 1.52 8.32
N GLN A 155 14.53 2.81 8.42
CA GLN A 155 15.86 3.29 8.78
C GLN A 155 15.97 3.75 10.25
N GLN A 156 14.91 3.56 11.05
CA GLN A 156 14.85 3.94 12.46
C GLN A 156 15.34 2.80 13.35
#